data_AF-A0A8T2IHN3-F1
#
_entry.id   AF-A0A8T2IHN3-F1
#
_cell.length_a   1.000
_cell.length_b   1.000
_cell.length_c   1.000
_cell.angle_alpha   90.00
_cell.angle_beta   90.00
_cell.angle_gamma   90.00
#
_symmetry.space_group_name_H-M   'P 1'
#
loop_
_entity.id
_entity.type
_entity.pdbx_description
1 polymer ?
#
loop_
_entity_poly.entity_id
_entity_poly.type
_entity_poly.pdbx_seq_one_letter_code
_entity_poly.pdbx_strand_id
1 'polypeptide(L)'
;MVSWKGIYFVLALFLGSFFGSIFMLGPFIPLMFLSPSWYRWITDRIVATWLTLPVALLELVFGAKVVITGDGFIPGERSVIIMNHRTRLDWMFLWNCLLRYSYLRLEKICLKSSLKVIPGFGK
;
A
#
# COMPACT_ATOMS: atom_id res chain seq x y z
N MET A 1 -12.48 -19.33 -18.10
CA MET A 1 -13.51 -18.26 -18.15
C MET A 1 -13.00 -17.07 -17.35
N VAL A 2 -13.13 -15.85 -17.87
CA VAL A 2 -12.69 -14.64 -17.15
C VAL A 2 -13.75 -14.26 -16.11
N SER A 3 -13.31 -13.98 -14.87
CA SER A 3 -14.21 -13.57 -13.78
C SER A 3 -14.47 -12.07 -13.85
N TRP A 4 -15.75 -11.65 -13.93
CA TRP A 4 -16.16 -10.25 -13.88
C TRP A 4 -15.67 -9.52 -12.63
N LYS A 5 -15.68 -10.21 -11.47
CA LYS A 5 -15.13 -9.70 -10.22
C LYS A 5 -13.62 -9.44 -10.35
N GLY A 6 -12.89 -10.34 -11.02
CA GLY A 6 -11.47 -10.18 -11.30
C GLY A 6 -11.17 -9.00 -12.22
N ILE A 7 -11.97 -8.82 -13.28
CA ILE A 7 -11.84 -7.66 -14.19
C ILE A 7 -12.06 -6.37 -13.40
N TYR A 8 -13.16 -6.27 -12.67
CA TYR A 8 -13.47 -5.10 -11.85
C TYR A 8 -12.35 -4.79 -10.86
N PHE A 9 -11.84 -5.81 -10.16
CA PHE A 9 -10.75 -5.68 -9.21
C PHE A 9 -9.49 -5.09 -9.84
N VAL A 10 -9.03 -5.65 -10.97
CA VAL A 10 -7.82 -5.19 -11.65
C VAL A 10 -8.02 -3.77 -12.20
N LEU A 11 -9.17 -3.48 -12.81
CA LEU A 11 -9.46 -2.14 -13.32
C LEU A 11 -9.53 -1.10 -12.22
N ALA A 12 -10.20 -1.40 -11.10
CA ALA A 12 -10.30 -0.49 -9.97
C ALA A 12 -8.93 -0.18 -9.37
N LEU A 13 -8.07 -1.19 -9.20
CA LEU A 13 -6.69 -0.99 -8.73
C LEU A 13 -5.84 -0.21 -9.73
N PHE A 14 -5.92 -0.55 -11.01
CA PHE A 14 -5.16 0.13 -12.06
C PHE A 14 -5.58 1.60 -12.16
N LEU A 15 -6.87 1.89 -12.35
CA LEU A 15 -7.37 3.25 -12.47
C LEU A 15 -7.13 4.04 -11.18
N GLY A 16 -7.37 3.42 -10.01
CA GLY A 16 -7.11 4.05 -8.72
C GLY A 16 -5.64 4.44 -8.55
N SER A 17 -4.70 3.54 -8.87
CA SER A 17 -3.27 3.85 -8.79
C SER A 17 -2.83 4.88 -9.84
N PHE A 18 -3.31 4.76 -11.07
CA PHE A 18 -3.00 5.67 -12.17
C PHE A 18 -3.47 7.09 -11.87
N PHE A 19 -4.76 7.27 -11.61
CA PHE A 19 -5.33 8.58 -11.29
C PHE A 19 -4.85 9.10 -9.93
N GLY A 20 -4.69 8.24 -8.93
CA GLY A 20 -4.11 8.62 -7.64
C GLY A 20 -2.69 9.17 -7.79
N SER A 21 -1.86 8.54 -8.61
CA SER A 21 -0.49 9.04 -8.86
C SER A 21 -0.47 10.40 -9.57
N ILE A 22 -1.32 10.60 -10.57
CA ILE A 22 -1.33 11.83 -11.36
C ILE A 22 -1.99 12.99 -10.59
N PHE A 23 -3.18 12.76 -10.05
CA PHE A 23 -4.03 13.83 -9.52
C PHE A 23 -3.92 14.00 -8.01
N MET A 24 -3.52 12.97 -7.26
CA MET A 24 -3.36 13.08 -5.82
C MET A 24 -1.89 13.25 -5.42
N LEU A 25 -0.94 12.54 -6.03
CA LEU A 25 0.49 12.66 -5.71
C LEU A 25 1.20 13.73 -6.56
N GLY A 26 0.88 13.80 -7.85
CA GLY A 26 1.49 14.72 -8.82
C GLY A 26 1.54 16.18 -8.36
N PRO A 27 0.44 16.78 -7.85
CA PRO A 27 0.43 18.17 -7.39
C PRO A 27 1.41 18.47 -6.25
N PHE A 28 1.83 17.46 -5.49
CA PHE A 28 2.77 17.62 -4.38
C PHE A 28 4.23 17.40 -4.79
N ILE A 29 4.54 17.03 -6.03
CA ILE A 29 5.93 16.87 -6.49
C ILE A 29 6.79 18.13 -6.23
N PRO A 30 6.33 19.37 -6.49
CA PRO A 30 7.11 20.57 -6.18
C PRO A 30 7.51 20.67 -4.70
N LEU A 31 6.65 20.20 -3.78
CA LEU A 31 6.92 20.21 -2.34
C LEU A 31 8.11 19.31 -1.97
N MET A 32 8.42 18.28 -2.77
CA MET A 32 9.60 17.44 -2.58
C MET A 32 10.89 18.26 -2.59
N PHE A 33 10.98 19.28 -3.44
CA PHE A 33 12.16 20.14 -3.57
C PHE A 33 12.22 21.25 -2.52
N LEU A 34 11.05 21.70 -2.03
CA LEU A 34 10.95 22.76 -1.02
C LEU A 34 11.10 22.23 0.40
N SER A 35 10.45 21.12 0.71
CA SER A 35 10.46 20.51 2.03
C SER A 35 10.20 19.00 1.94
N PRO A 36 11.26 18.18 1.89
CA PRO A 36 11.14 16.73 1.80
C PRO A 36 10.34 16.11 2.95
N SER A 37 10.40 16.69 4.15
CA SER A 37 9.67 16.21 5.32
C SER A 37 8.16 16.42 5.17
N TRP A 38 7.73 17.59 4.74
CA TRP A 38 6.31 17.87 4.46
C TRP A 38 5.80 17.04 3.27
N TYR A 39 6.60 16.93 2.21
CA TYR A 39 6.27 16.06 1.08
C TYR A 39 5.99 14.62 1.52
N ARG A 40 6.88 14.03 2.33
CA ARG A 40 6.66 12.67 2.85
C ARG A 40 5.45 12.59 3.77
N TRP A 41 5.30 13.56 4.68
CA TRP A 41 4.18 13.56 5.63
C TRP A 41 2.81 13.57 4.93
N ILE A 42 2.67 14.32 3.82
CA ILE A 42 1.46 14.38 3.00
C ILE A 42 1.32 13.10 2.16
N THR A 43 2.35 12.74 1.38
CA THR A 43 2.25 11.63 0.43
C THR A 43 2.07 10.27 1.12
N ASP A 44 2.72 10.03 2.27
CA ASP A 44 2.51 8.81 3.07
C ASP A 44 1.03 8.68 3.51
N ARG A 45 0.32 9.79 3.77
CA ARG A 45 -1.12 9.77 4.10
C ARG A 45 -2.00 9.49 2.89
N ILE A 46 -1.70 10.12 1.76
CA ILE A 46 -2.44 9.90 0.51
C ILE A 46 -2.32 8.43 0.09
N VAL A 47 -1.10 7.88 0.11
CA VAL A 47 -0.85 6.47 -0.20
C VAL A 47 -1.56 5.55 0.79
N ALA A 48 -1.49 5.84 2.11
CA ALA A 48 -2.19 5.04 3.11
C ALA A 48 -3.71 5.01 2.89
N THR A 49 -4.31 6.15 2.52
CA THR A 49 -5.73 6.19 2.15
C THR A 49 -6.01 5.33 0.92
N TRP A 50 -5.17 5.41 -0.11
CA TRP A 50 -5.33 4.56 -1.29
C TRP A 50 -5.18 3.07 -0.98
N LEU A 51 -4.28 2.68 -0.07
CA LEU A 51 -4.07 1.28 0.35
C LEU A 51 -5.30 0.66 1.05
N THR A 52 -6.26 1.47 1.50
CA THR A 52 -7.55 0.96 1.99
C THR A 52 -8.42 0.39 0.88
N LEU A 53 -8.27 0.85 -0.37
CA LEU A 53 -9.03 0.36 -1.52
C LEU A 53 -8.72 -1.12 -1.84
N PRO A 54 -7.45 -1.56 -2.02
CA PRO A 54 -7.12 -2.98 -2.18
C PRO A 54 -7.69 -3.86 -1.07
N VAL A 55 -7.64 -3.39 0.18
CA VAL A 55 -8.20 -4.09 1.34
C VAL A 55 -9.71 -4.25 1.19
N ALA A 56 -10.42 -3.15 0.94
CA ALA A 56 -11.87 -3.15 0.76
C ALA A 56 -12.30 -4.03 -0.43
N LEU A 57 -11.56 -3.97 -1.54
CA LEU A 57 -11.85 -4.80 -2.71
C LEU A 57 -11.70 -6.29 -2.40
N LEU A 58 -10.67 -6.69 -1.64
CA LEU A 58 -10.46 -8.07 -1.24
C LEU A 58 -11.63 -8.58 -0.38
N GLU A 59 -12.05 -7.81 0.62
CA GLU A 59 -13.10 -8.23 1.55
C GLU A 59 -14.51 -8.12 0.95
N LEU A 60 -14.81 -7.03 0.24
CA LEU A 60 -16.17 -6.74 -0.24
C LEU A 60 -16.48 -7.40 -1.59
N VAL A 61 -15.53 -7.42 -2.53
CA VAL A 61 -15.78 -7.99 -3.88
C VAL A 61 -15.63 -9.51 -3.86
N PHE A 62 -14.56 -9.98 -3.21
CA PHE A 62 -14.25 -11.42 -3.13
C PHE A 62 -14.81 -12.11 -1.88
N GLY A 63 -15.34 -11.36 -0.91
CA GLY A 63 -15.86 -11.97 0.33
C GLY A 63 -14.75 -12.57 1.19
N ALA A 64 -13.50 -12.12 1.03
CA ALA A 64 -12.38 -12.67 1.77
C ALA A 64 -12.55 -12.36 3.26
N LYS A 65 -12.65 -13.40 4.08
CA LYS A 65 -12.64 -13.27 5.53
C LYS A 65 -11.20 -13.29 6.02
N VAL A 66 -10.69 -12.14 6.44
CA VAL A 66 -9.35 -12.04 7.05
C VAL A 66 -9.47 -12.25 8.56
N VAL A 67 -8.74 -13.22 9.09
CA VAL A 67 -8.64 -13.51 10.53
C VAL A 67 -7.22 -13.21 10.97
N ILE A 68 -7.08 -12.36 11.99
CA ILE A 68 -5.80 -11.95 12.55
C ILE A 68 -5.79 -12.40 14.01
N THR A 69 -4.75 -13.11 14.40
CA THR A 69 -4.59 -13.69 15.75
C THR A 69 -3.17 -13.47 16.25
N GLY A 70 -2.99 -13.41 17.56
CA GLY A 70 -1.71 -13.16 18.23
C GLY A 70 -1.62 -11.77 18.84
N ASP A 71 -0.42 -11.39 19.26
CA ASP A 71 -0.17 -10.11 19.90
C ASP A 71 -0.25 -8.94 18.91
N GLY A 72 -0.75 -7.80 19.38
CA GLY A 72 -0.81 -6.57 18.59
C GLY A 72 0.54 -5.87 18.46
N PHE A 73 0.63 -4.93 17.53
CA PHE A 73 1.81 -4.06 17.42
C PHE A 73 1.88 -3.09 18.60
N ILE A 74 3.09 -2.84 19.11
CA ILE A 74 3.35 -1.83 20.13
C ILE A 74 3.48 -0.46 19.46
N PRO A 75 2.62 0.52 19.75
CA PRO A 75 2.69 1.85 19.15
C PRO A 75 4.03 2.54 19.46
N GLY A 76 4.68 3.07 18.43
CA GLY A 76 5.94 3.81 18.56
C GLY A 76 7.21 2.94 18.43
N GLU A 77 7.08 1.62 18.46
CA GLU A 77 8.21 0.73 18.23
C GLU A 77 8.46 0.46 16.75
N ARG A 78 9.73 0.22 16.41
CA ARG A 78 10.13 -0.19 15.06
C ARG A 78 10.03 -1.71 14.97
N SER A 79 9.18 -2.21 14.09
CA SER A 79 8.98 -3.64 13.87
C SER A 79 9.55 -4.08 12.52
N VAL A 80 10.14 -5.27 12.47
CA VAL A 80 10.44 -5.96 11.22
C VAL A 80 9.42 -7.08 11.05
N ILE A 81 8.64 -7.01 9.98
CA ILE A 81 7.63 -8.02 9.66
C ILE A 81 8.23 -9.03 8.69
N ILE A 82 8.27 -10.30 9.09
CA ILE A 82 8.68 -11.42 8.23
C ILE A 82 7.42 -12.22 7.91
N MET A 83 7.14 -12.39 6.63
CA MET A 83 5.96 -13.11 6.17
C MET A 83 6.31 -14.10 5.07
N ASN A 84 5.59 -15.22 5.04
CA ASN A 84 5.63 -16.13 3.90
C ASN A 84 5.08 -15.41 2.66
N HIS A 85 5.77 -15.56 1.51
CA HIS A 85 5.34 -14.97 0.25
C HIS A 85 4.91 -16.04 -0.75
N ARG A 86 3.68 -16.52 -0.63
CA ARG A 86 3.11 -17.60 -1.46
C ARG A 86 2.42 -17.08 -2.71
N THR A 87 1.83 -15.88 -2.66
CA THR A 87 1.02 -15.33 -3.75
C THR A 87 1.32 -13.86 -4.04
N ARG A 88 0.91 -13.40 -5.21
CA ARG A 88 1.04 -11.98 -5.58
C ARG A 88 0.11 -11.06 -4.76
N LEU A 89 -0.86 -11.62 -4.04
CA LEU A 89 -1.84 -10.88 -3.23
C LEU A 89 -1.40 -10.73 -1.77
N ASP A 90 -0.25 -11.27 -1.38
CA ASP A 90 0.20 -11.29 0.02
C ASP A 90 0.30 -9.89 0.65
N TRP A 91 0.64 -8.90 -0.18
CA TRP A 91 0.60 -7.48 0.18
C TRP A 91 -0.75 -7.03 0.73
N MET A 92 -1.85 -7.48 0.13
CA MET A 92 -3.20 -7.09 0.55
C MET A 92 -3.60 -7.74 1.88
N PHE A 93 -3.07 -8.92 2.18
CA PHE A 93 -3.24 -9.53 3.52
C PHE A 93 -2.42 -8.79 4.57
N LEU A 94 -1.19 -8.36 4.24
CA LEU A 94 -0.39 -7.49 5.11
C LEU A 94 -1.13 -6.18 5.41
N TRP A 95 -1.62 -5.50 4.37
CA TRP A 95 -2.34 -4.23 4.53
C TRP A 95 -3.63 -4.39 5.35
N ASN A 96 -4.32 -5.52 5.24
CA ASN A 96 -5.47 -5.83 6.10
C ASN A 96 -5.10 -5.89 7.58
N CYS A 97 -3.93 -6.45 7.90
CA CYS A 97 -3.39 -6.48 9.25
C CYS A 97 -3.01 -5.06 9.73
N LEU A 98 -2.23 -4.35 8.93
CA LEU A 98 -1.77 -3.00 9.26
C LEU A 98 -2.91 -1.99 9.38
N LEU A 99 -3.99 -2.14 8.60
CA LEU A 99 -5.16 -1.27 8.70
C LEU A 99 -5.88 -1.39 10.07
N ARG A 100 -5.85 -2.58 10.69
CA ARG A 100 -6.59 -2.87 11.93
C ARG A 100 -5.74 -2.73 13.18
N TYR A 101 -4.45 -3.08 13.08
CA TYR A 101 -3.57 -3.20 14.25
C TYR A 101 -2.34 -2.30 14.18
N SER A 102 -2.16 -1.50 13.13
CA SER A 102 -0.99 -0.62 12.97
C SER A 102 -1.31 0.61 12.11
N TYR A 103 -0.30 1.19 11.45
CA TYR A 103 -0.43 2.33 10.55
C TYR A 103 0.08 1.98 9.15
N LEU A 104 -0.84 1.91 8.16
CA LEU A 104 -0.49 1.71 6.75
C LEU A 104 0.57 2.70 6.24
N ARG A 105 0.50 3.97 6.67
CA ARG A 105 1.42 5.04 6.23
C ARG A 105 2.89 4.82 6.61
N LEU A 106 3.15 3.96 7.60
CA LEU A 106 4.50 3.73 8.13
C LEU A 106 5.17 2.50 7.52
N GLU A 107 4.43 1.71 6.73
CA GLU A 107 4.98 0.54 6.03
C GLU A 107 6.15 0.95 5.12
N LYS A 108 7.24 0.18 5.18
CA LYS A 108 8.34 0.26 4.22
C LYS A 108 8.69 -1.14 3.75
N ILE A 109 8.91 -1.26 2.45
CA ILE A 109 9.10 -2.54 1.77
C ILE A 109 10.56 -2.67 1.34
N CYS A 110 11.15 -3.84 1.59
CA CYS A 110 12.43 -4.20 1.00
C CYS A 110 12.27 -4.51 -0.49
N LEU A 111 12.73 -3.60 -1.34
CA LEU A 111 12.67 -3.75 -2.79
C LEU A 111 13.88 -4.52 -3.34
N LYS A 112 13.70 -5.15 -4.51
CA LYS A 112 14.79 -5.82 -5.23
C LYS A 112 15.89 -4.83 -5.63
N SER A 113 17.14 -5.27 -5.56
CA SER A 113 18.31 -4.44 -5.91
C SER A 113 18.26 -3.88 -7.34
N SER A 114 17.65 -4.61 -8.27
CA SER A 114 17.44 -4.18 -9.65
C SER A 114 16.60 -2.91 -9.77
N LEU A 115 15.82 -2.55 -8.75
CA LEU A 115 15.02 -1.32 -8.77
C LEU A 115 15.84 -0.08 -8.39
N LYS A 116 17.06 -0.25 -7.85
CA LYS A 116 17.93 0.88 -7.47
C LYS A 116 18.37 1.73 -8.67
N VAL A 117 18.43 1.14 -9.87
CA VAL A 117 18.86 1.86 -11.08
C VAL A 117 17.73 2.70 -11.69
N ILE A 118 16.49 2.54 -11.23
CA ILE A 118 15.34 3.27 -11.75
C ILE A 118 15.21 4.61 -11.02
N PRO A 119 15.18 5.75 -11.74
CA PRO A 119 14.94 7.05 -11.13
C PRO A 119 13.66 7.06 -10.28
N GLY A 120 13.75 7.56 -9.05
CA GLY A 120 12.65 7.61 -8.09
C GLY A 120 12.54 6.41 -7.13
N PHE A 121 13.15 5.25 -7.44
CA PHE A 121 13.09 4.04 -6.59
C PHE A 121 14.37 3.79 -5.78
N GLY A 122 15.49 4.46 -6.11
CA GLY A 122 16.84 4.08 -5.66
C GLY A 122 17.71 5.18 -5.04
N LYS A 123 17.13 6.18 -4.38
CA LYS A 123 17.86 7.17 -3.56
C LYS A 123 17.17 7.42 -2.23
#